data_AF-A0A5T2X3L0-F1
#
_entry.id   AF-A0A5T2X3L0-F1
#
_cell.length_a   1.000
_cell.length_b   1.000
_cell.length_c   1.000
_cell.angle_alpha   90.00
_cell.angle_beta   90.00
_cell.angle_gamma   90.00
#
_symmetry.space_group_name_H-M   'P 1'
#
loop_
_entity.id
_entity.type
_entity.pdbx_description
1 polymer ?
#
loop_
_entity_poly.entity_id
_entity_poly.type
_entity_poly.pdbx_seq_one_letter_code
_entity_poly.pdbx_strand_id
1 'polypeptide(L)'
;MATLRSNTLVKIIIPVVALGAVAIGIRACSDKRVQQEAAVTTLPTLTPEQLRELGVEGDTAQDTLNTLVGKLGEIQRQQGDILEENKQLKEENKTLQASTSQVDKRIDEAVSDAQEKTQRALETQKKSLTETFDSMLAGLQGGSAQVQTNTSGTGNMNGSDIPVGLGLDAGGTGQVSGDGYQWVEPQDAVPVDPQNSQSGPPRFATSFLDDNALTRQKNELERNANNRQGLNNEQDEGLVDPVYTLPENSTLVGSTAMTALLGRIPVNNKVTDPYPFKVMIGRDNLTANGIELPDVEGAIVSGTASGDWTLSCVRGD
;
A
#
# COMPACT_ATOMS: atom_id res chain seq x y z
N MET A 1 -15.16 44.24 14.07
CA MET A 1 -16.35 43.37 14.21
C MET A 1 -17.44 43.90 13.29
N ALA A 2 -17.58 43.34 12.09
CA ALA A 2 -18.66 43.71 11.17
C ALA A 2 -19.74 42.63 11.25
N THR A 3 -20.91 43.01 11.78
CA THR A 3 -22.08 42.14 11.88
C THR A 3 -22.81 42.13 10.53
N LEU A 4 -22.88 40.95 9.90
CA LEU A 4 -23.68 40.75 8.70
C LEU A 4 -25.16 40.98 9.00
N ARG A 5 -25.75 42.02 8.42
CA ARG A 5 -27.20 42.24 8.37
C ARG A 5 -27.83 41.12 7.55
N SER A 6 -28.47 40.15 8.19
CA SER A 6 -29.22 39.11 7.49
C SER A 6 -30.47 39.71 6.85
N ASN A 7 -30.61 39.60 5.53
CA ASN A 7 -31.79 40.04 4.80
C ASN A 7 -32.97 39.11 5.15
N THR A 8 -34.01 39.64 5.79
CA THR A 8 -35.18 38.86 6.28
C THR A 8 -35.89 38.12 5.15
N LEU A 9 -35.79 38.64 3.92
CA LEU A 9 -36.32 38.02 2.72
C LEU A 9 -35.64 36.67 2.39
N VAL A 10 -34.33 36.55 2.62
CA VAL A 10 -33.57 35.31 2.37
C VAL A 10 -33.93 34.23 3.38
N LYS A 11 -34.23 34.60 4.63
CA LYS A 11 -34.69 33.67 5.67
C LYS A 11 -36.05 33.03 5.37
N ILE A 12 -36.87 33.65 4.52
CA ILE A 12 -38.20 33.13 4.15
C ILE A 12 -38.14 32.39 2.80
N ILE A 13 -37.35 32.86 1.84
CA ILE A 13 -37.28 32.23 0.51
C ILE A 13 -36.61 30.86 0.56
N ILE A 14 -35.51 30.70 1.32
CA ILE A 14 -34.78 29.44 1.40
C ILE A 14 -35.66 28.28 1.90
N PRO A 15 -36.41 28.39 3.02
CA PRO A 15 -37.26 27.30 3.47
C PRO A 15 -38.43 27.02 2.52
N VAL A 16 -38.98 28.04 1.85
CA VAL A 16 -40.07 27.86 0.87
C VAL A 16 -39.58 27.11 -0.37
N VAL A 17 -38.40 27.44 -0.89
CA VAL A 17 -37.80 26.73 -2.03
C VAL A 17 -37.42 25.30 -1.65
N ALA A 18 -36.89 25.08 -0.43
CA ALA A 18 -36.57 23.75 0.06
C ALA A 18 -37.83 22.87 0.20
N LEU A 19 -38.93 23.41 0.75
CA LEU A 19 -40.21 22.70 0.83
C LEU A 19 -40.81 22.40 -0.55
N GLY A 20 -40.67 23.34 -1.50
CA GLY A 20 -41.07 23.12 -2.89
C GLY A 20 -40.31 21.97 -3.56
N ALA A 21 -38.98 21.91 -3.36
CA ALA A 21 -38.15 20.83 -3.89
C ALA A 21 -38.52 19.47 -3.29
N VAL A 22 -38.80 19.42 -1.98
CA VAL A 22 -39.26 18.19 -1.31
C VAL A 22 -40.64 17.75 -1.83
N ALA A 23 -41.57 18.68 -2.03
CA ALA A 23 -42.89 18.37 -2.57
C ALA A 23 -42.83 17.82 -4.02
N ILE A 24 -41.94 18.38 -4.85
CA ILE A 24 -41.70 17.88 -6.21
C ILE A 24 -41.04 16.49 -6.16
N GLY A 25 -40.09 16.27 -5.25
CA GLY A 25 -39.46 14.96 -5.05
C GLY A 25 -40.45 13.88 -4.64
N ILE A 26 -41.36 14.18 -3.70
CA ILE A 26 -42.40 13.24 -3.25
C ILE A 26 -43.39 12.93 -4.38
N ARG A 27 -43.81 13.93 -5.17
CA ARG A 27 -44.72 13.72 -6.30
C ARG A 27 -44.07 12.98 -7.47
N ALA A 28 -42.77 13.19 -7.69
CA ALA A 28 -41.99 12.47 -8.69
C ALA A 28 -41.76 11.00 -8.32
N CYS A 29 -41.75 10.67 -7.01
CA CYS A 29 -41.65 9.30 -6.54
C CYS A 29 -43.01 8.60 -6.35
N SER A 30 -44.15 9.31 -6.40
CA SER A 30 -45.48 8.73 -6.12
C SER A 30 -46.33 8.38 -7.35
N ASP A 31 -45.88 8.66 -8.57
CA ASP A 31 -46.63 8.30 -9.79
C ASP A 31 -45.76 7.53 -10.80
N LYS A 32 -45.61 6.22 -10.56
CA LYS A 32 -45.40 5.22 -11.60
C LYS A 32 -46.24 3.98 -11.32
N ARG A 33 -47.56 4.10 -11.47
CA ARG A 33 -48.37 2.95 -11.91
C ARG A 33 -48.13 2.79 -13.41
N VAL A 34 -47.21 1.89 -13.76
CA VAL A 34 -47.08 1.41 -15.13
C VAL A 34 -48.31 0.54 -15.39
N GLN A 35 -49.33 1.11 -16.02
CA GLN A 35 -50.28 0.33 -16.80
C GLN A 35 -49.49 -0.28 -17.94
N GLN A 36 -49.26 -1.59 -17.83
CA GLN A 36 -48.77 -2.39 -18.92
C GLN A 36 -49.94 -2.62 -19.89
N GLU A 37 -50.25 -1.58 -20.69
CA GLU A 37 -50.89 -1.79 -21.97
C GLU A 37 -49.84 -2.46 -22.86
N ALA A 38 -50.02 -3.75 -23.08
CA ALA A 38 -49.32 -4.47 -24.14
C ALA A 38 -49.77 -3.89 -25.48
N ALA A 39 -49.12 -2.82 -25.91
CA ALA A 39 -49.08 -2.45 -27.31
C ALA A 39 -48.45 -3.64 -28.04
N VAL A 40 -49.28 -4.36 -28.79
CA VAL A 40 -48.83 -5.32 -29.78
C VAL A 40 -48.04 -4.52 -30.81
N THR A 41 -46.71 -4.50 -30.65
CA THR A 41 -45.80 -4.03 -31.68
C THR A 41 -45.96 -4.96 -32.87
N THR A 42 -46.83 -4.59 -33.80
CA THR A 42 -46.88 -5.21 -35.12
C THR A 42 -45.52 -4.99 -35.75
N LEU A 43 -44.76 -6.08 -35.90
CA LEU A 43 -43.53 -6.12 -36.69
C LEU A 43 -43.81 -5.43 -38.04
N PRO A 44 -42.95 -4.51 -38.50
CA PRO A 44 -43.07 -3.96 -39.84
C PRO A 44 -42.96 -5.13 -40.81
N THR A 45 -44.05 -5.45 -41.51
CA THR A 45 -44.01 -6.40 -42.63
C THR A 45 -43.19 -5.75 -43.73
N LEU A 46 -41.93 -6.18 -43.85
CA LEU A 46 -41.00 -5.72 -44.87
C LEU A 46 -41.59 -6.00 -46.25
N THR A 47 -41.65 -4.95 -47.08
CA THR A 47 -42.16 -5.03 -48.46
C THR A 47 -41.20 -5.83 -49.34
N PRO A 48 -41.72 -6.60 -50.33
CA PRO A 48 -40.94 -7.53 -51.15
C PRO A 48 -39.79 -6.89 -51.95
N GLU A 49 -39.78 -5.56 -52.09
CA GLU A 49 -38.69 -4.84 -52.76
C GLU A 49 -37.45 -4.63 -51.88
N GLN A 50 -37.59 -4.57 -50.54
CA GLN A 50 -36.46 -4.39 -49.63
C GLN A 50 -35.69 -5.70 -49.38
N LEU A 51 -36.36 -6.85 -49.53
CA LEU A 51 -35.71 -8.17 -49.55
C LEU A 51 -34.87 -8.38 -50.81
N ARG A 52 -35.23 -7.70 -51.92
CA ARG A 52 -34.55 -7.80 -53.21
C ARG A 52 -33.27 -6.97 -53.26
N GLU A 53 -33.16 -5.92 -52.45
CA GLU A 53 -31.96 -5.08 -52.30
C GLU A 53 -30.96 -5.65 -51.26
N LEU A 54 -31.40 -6.59 -50.42
CA LEU A 54 -30.56 -7.28 -49.42
C LEU A 54 -29.87 -8.55 -49.94
N GLY A 55 -30.00 -8.89 -51.23
CA GLY A 55 -29.23 -9.96 -51.88
C GLY A 55 -29.57 -11.40 -51.44
N VAL A 56 -30.79 -11.63 -50.92
CA VAL A 56 -31.27 -12.94 -50.47
C VAL A 56 -32.05 -13.63 -51.60
N GLU A 57 -31.40 -13.92 -52.72
CA GLU A 57 -32.07 -14.51 -53.90
C GLU A 57 -31.92 -16.04 -53.98
N GLY A 58 -31.56 -16.71 -52.88
CA GLY A 58 -31.29 -18.15 -52.87
C GLY A 58 -32.01 -18.99 -51.81
N ASP A 59 -32.49 -18.39 -50.72
CA ASP A 59 -33.10 -19.15 -49.62
C ASP A 59 -34.61 -19.28 -49.80
N THR A 60 -35.12 -20.51 -49.74
CA THR A 60 -36.56 -20.77 -49.81
C THR A 60 -37.23 -20.22 -48.54
N ALA A 61 -38.50 -19.78 -48.60
CA ALA A 61 -39.21 -19.29 -47.42
C ALA A 61 -39.17 -20.27 -46.22
N GLN A 62 -39.09 -21.58 -46.49
CA GLN A 62 -38.87 -22.62 -45.49
C GLN A 62 -37.50 -22.52 -44.79
N ASP A 63 -36.42 -22.23 -45.52
CA ASP A 63 -35.05 -22.16 -44.98
C ASP A 63 -34.84 -20.95 -44.07
N THR A 64 -35.46 -19.81 -44.42
CA THR A 64 -35.46 -18.62 -43.57
C THR A 64 -36.21 -18.84 -42.24
N LEU A 65 -37.32 -19.58 -42.26
CA LEU A 65 -38.08 -19.93 -41.06
C LEU A 65 -37.31 -20.91 -40.16
N ASN A 66 -36.68 -21.92 -40.75
CA ASN A 66 -35.84 -22.86 -40.01
C ASN A 66 -34.66 -22.16 -39.34
N THR A 67 -34.05 -21.19 -40.04
CA THR A 67 -32.97 -20.36 -39.51
C THR A 67 -33.45 -19.47 -38.36
N LEU A 68 -34.61 -18.82 -38.49
CA LEU A 68 -35.20 -18.01 -37.41
C LEU A 68 -35.56 -18.86 -36.19
N VAL A 69 -36.13 -20.04 -36.39
CA VAL A 69 -36.43 -20.98 -35.30
C VAL A 69 -35.14 -21.47 -34.63
N GLY A 70 -34.08 -21.73 -35.41
CA GLY A 70 -32.76 -22.05 -34.90
C GLY A 70 -32.17 -20.91 -34.05
N LYS A 71 -32.25 -19.67 -34.54
CA LYS A 71 -31.80 -18.48 -33.79
C LYS A 71 -32.62 -18.23 -32.53
N LEU A 72 -33.93 -18.46 -32.56
CA LEU A 72 -34.78 -18.35 -31.39
C LEU A 72 -34.45 -19.41 -30.34
N GLY A 73 -34.22 -20.65 -30.78
CA GLY A 73 -33.75 -21.73 -29.91
C GLY A 73 -32.39 -21.43 -29.28
N GLU A 74 -31.47 -20.83 -30.05
CA GLU A 74 -30.16 -20.42 -29.53
C GLU A 74 -30.28 -19.28 -28.50
N ILE A 75 -31.14 -18.28 -28.74
CA ILE A 75 -31.41 -17.22 -27.76
C ILE A 75 -32.03 -17.79 -26.48
N GLN A 76 -32.95 -18.74 -26.58
CA GLN A 76 -33.53 -19.40 -25.40
C GLN A 76 -32.47 -20.18 -24.62
N ARG A 77 -31.54 -20.85 -25.31
CA ARG A 77 -30.42 -21.56 -24.68
C ARG A 77 -29.50 -20.58 -23.95
N GLN A 78 -29.13 -19.48 -24.61
CA GLN A 78 -28.31 -18.42 -24.00
C GLN A 78 -29.01 -17.79 -22.78
N GLN A 79 -30.32 -17.58 -22.81
CA GLN A 79 -31.05 -17.11 -21.62
C GLN A 79 -31.00 -18.11 -20.46
N GLY A 80 -31.08 -19.41 -20.76
CA GLY A 80 -30.90 -20.47 -19.76
C GLY A 80 -29.51 -20.42 -19.13
N ASP A 81 -28.47 -20.37 -19.97
CA ASP A 81 -27.08 -20.33 -19.53
C ASP A 81 -26.80 -19.08 -18.65
N ILE A 82 -27.25 -17.89 -19.06
CA ILE A 82 -27.10 -16.64 -18.29
C ILE A 82 -27.81 -16.71 -16.94
N LEU A 83 -28.99 -17.35 -16.88
CA LEU A 83 -29.75 -17.48 -15.64
C LEU A 83 -29.07 -18.44 -14.68
N GLU A 84 -28.47 -19.51 -15.20
CA GLU A 84 -27.66 -20.45 -14.43
C GLU A 84 -26.39 -19.78 -13.89
N GLU A 85 -25.66 -19.03 -14.72
CA GLU A 85 -24.48 -18.25 -14.31
C GLU A 85 -24.85 -17.21 -13.23
N ASN A 86 -25.94 -16.48 -13.40
CA ASN A 86 -26.41 -15.52 -12.37
C ASN A 86 -26.71 -16.21 -11.04
N LYS A 87 -27.27 -17.43 -11.08
CA LYS A 87 -27.52 -18.21 -9.87
C LYS A 87 -26.22 -18.66 -9.22
N GLN A 88 -25.24 -19.11 -10.00
CA GLN A 88 -23.92 -19.49 -9.51
C GLN A 88 -23.19 -18.29 -8.89
N LEU A 89 -23.12 -17.15 -9.59
CA LEU A 89 -22.52 -15.91 -9.10
C LEU A 89 -23.17 -15.42 -7.80
N LYS A 90 -24.49 -15.56 -7.67
CA LYS A 90 -25.22 -15.20 -6.45
C LYS A 90 -24.86 -16.11 -5.28
N GLU A 91 -24.64 -17.40 -5.52
CA GLU A 91 -24.24 -18.34 -4.48
C GLU A 91 -22.78 -18.11 -4.05
N GLU A 92 -21.88 -17.86 -5.01
CA GLU A 92 -20.50 -17.49 -4.72
C GLU A 92 -20.41 -16.19 -3.91
N ASN A 93 -21.22 -15.18 -4.25
CA ASN A 93 -21.29 -13.94 -3.46
C ASN A 93 -21.70 -14.21 -2.00
N LYS A 94 -22.68 -15.09 -1.75
CA LYS A 94 -23.06 -15.45 -0.38
C LYS A 94 -21.93 -16.15 0.35
N THR A 95 -21.23 -17.06 -0.33
CA THR A 95 -20.07 -17.77 0.24
C THR A 95 -18.95 -16.79 0.58
N LEU A 96 -18.63 -15.85 -0.33
CA LEU A 96 -17.64 -14.80 -0.09
C LEU A 96 -18.02 -13.90 1.08
N GLN A 97 -19.29 -13.52 1.20
CA GLN A 97 -19.78 -12.75 2.35
C GLN A 97 -19.64 -13.53 3.66
N ALA A 98 -19.96 -14.83 3.66
CA ALA A 98 -19.78 -15.70 4.83
C ALA A 98 -18.29 -15.84 5.21
N SER A 99 -17.40 -16.02 4.23
CA SER A 99 -15.95 -16.07 4.44
C SER A 99 -15.41 -14.74 4.97
N THR A 100 -15.89 -13.61 4.46
CA THR A 100 -15.50 -12.27 4.95
C THR A 100 -15.87 -12.11 6.42
N SER A 101 -17.11 -12.44 6.80
CA SER A 101 -17.53 -12.39 8.21
C SER A 101 -16.72 -13.33 9.12
N GLN A 102 -16.26 -14.47 8.60
CA GLN A 102 -15.39 -15.37 9.35
C GLN A 102 -13.99 -14.76 9.55
N VAL A 103 -13.43 -14.10 8.53
CA VAL A 103 -12.14 -13.41 8.60
C VAL A 103 -12.22 -12.26 9.60
N ASP A 104 -13.29 -11.46 9.57
CA ASP A 104 -13.49 -10.35 10.51
C ASP A 104 -13.49 -10.85 11.96
N LYS A 105 -14.20 -11.95 12.25
CA LYS A 105 -14.18 -12.56 13.59
C LYS A 105 -12.79 -13.02 14.05
N ARG A 106 -12.00 -13.58 13.13
CA ARG A 106 -10.62 -14.02 13.44
C ARG A 106 -9.70 -12.82 13.67
N ILE A 107 -9.92 -11.73 12.94
CA ILE A 107 -9.17 -10.48 13.14
C ILE A 107 -9.53 -9.89 14.50
N ASP A 108 -10.81 -9.77 14.84
CA ASP A 108 -11.25 -9.25 16.13
C ASP A 108 -10.69 -10.07 17.29
N GLU A 109 -10.69 -11.40 17.18
CA GLU A 109 -10.11 -12.31 18.17
C GLU A 109 -8.59 -12.12 18.29
N ALA A 110 -7.87 -12.07 17.17
CA ALA A 110 -6.41 -11.86 17.16
C ALA A 110 -6.02 -10.47 17.69
N VAL A 111 -6.80 -9.44 17.38
CA VAL A 111 -6.59 -8.06 17.87
C VAL A 111 -6.87 -7.99 19.36
N SER A 112 -7.95 -8.62 19.84
CA SER A 112 -8.25 -8.67 21.28
C SER A 112 -7.17 -9.42 22.06
N ASP A 113 -6.66 -10.55 21.55
CA ASP A 113 -5.57 -11.29 22.19
C ASP A 113 -4.25 -10.49 22.19
N ALA A 114 -3.93 -9.81 21.08
CA ALA A 114 -2.78 -8.92 21.00
C ALA A 114 -2.89 -7.73 21.97
N GLN A 115 -4.08 -7.13 22.07
CA GLN A 115 -4.35 -6.04 23.00
C GLN A 115 -4.24 -6.51 24.46
N GLU A 116 -4.75 -7.68 24.80
CA GLU A 116 -4.62 -8.24 26.15
C GLU A 116 -3.15 -8.55 26.50
N LYS A 117 -2.39 -9.14 25.56
CA LYS A 117 -0.95 -9.40 25.75
C LYS A 117 -0.15 -8.12 25.95
N THR A 118 -0.40 -7.09 25.16
CA THR A 118 0.29 -5.79 25.30
C THR A 118 -0.07 -5.10 26.61
N GLN A 119 -1.34 -5.15 27.02
CA GLN A 119 -1.78 -4.57 28.30
C GLN A 119 -1.17 -5.31 29.51
N ARG A 120 -1.14 -6.65 29.48
CA ARG A 120 -0.45 -7.46 30.51
C ARG A 120 1.06 -7.18 30.55
N ALA A 121 1.70 -7.00 29.40
CA ALA A 121 3.12 -6.64 29.32
C ALA A 121 3.39 -5.25 29.92
N LEU A 122 2.50 -4.30 29.69
CA LEU A 122 2.60 -2.95 30.26
C LEU A 122 2.42 -2.97 31.79
N GLU A 123 1.44 -3.72 32.30
CA GLU A 123 1.22 -3.86 33.75
C GLU A 123 2.40 -4.53 34.45
N THR A 124 2.98 -5.56 33.85
CA THR A 124 4.18 -6.22 34.38
C THR A 124 5.40 -5.30 34.37
N GLN A 125 5.60 -4.50 33.31
CA GLN A 125 6.64 -3.47 33.32
C GLN A 125 6.40 -2.41 34.40
N LYS A 126 5.17 -1.91 34.56
CA LYS A 126 4.87 -0.92 35.61
C LYS A 126 5.18 -1.48 36.99
N LYS A 127 4.82 -2.75 37.24
CA LYS A 127 5.11 -3.42 38.52
C LYS A 127 6.62 -3.56 38.75
N SER A 128 7.38 -4.02 37.75
CA SER A 128 8.84 -4.16 37.90
C SER A 128 9.54 -2.82 38.11
N LEU A 129 9.11 -1.76 37.42
CA LEU A 129 9.63 -0.40 37.66
C LEU A 129 9.32 0.08 39.08
N THR A 130 8.11 -0.18 39.59
CA THR A 130 7.73 0.21 40.96
C THR A 130 8.55 -0.55 42.01
N GLU A 131 8.73 -1.87 41.83
CA GLU A 131 9.58 -2.69 42.70
C GLU A 131 11.05 -2.22 42.68
N THR A 132 11.55 -1.85 41.50
CA THR A 132 12.91 -1.29 41.36
C THR A 132 13.02 0.04 42.10
N PHE A 133 12.02 0.91 41.96
CA PHE A 133 11.97 2.21 42.64
C PHE A 133 11.93 2.07 44.16
N ASP A 134 11.09 1.16 44.69
CA ASP A 134 11.00 0.89 46.14
C ASP A 134 12.33 0.34 46.69
N SER A 135 13.03 -0.50 45.92
CA SER A 135 14.34 -1.02 46.33
C SER A 135 15.42 0.07 46.41
N MET A 136 15.42 1.02 45.47
CA MET A 136 16.31 2.19 45.50
C MET A 136 15.98 3.10 46.69
N LEU A 137 14.70 3.34 46.96
CA LEU A 137 14.25 4.17 48.07
C LEU A 137 14.64 3.55 49.43
N ALA A 138 14.46 2.25 49.60
CA ALA A 138 14.88 1.53 50.80
C ALA A 138 16.41 1.59 51.02
N GLY A 139 17.20 1.48 49.94
CA GLY A 139 18.67 1.65 50.00
C GLY A 139 19.09 3.05 50.46
N LEU A 140 18.43 4.10 49.98
CA LEU A 140 18.69 5.48 50.40
C LEU A 140 18.27 5.72 51.85
N GLN A 141 17.14 5.16 52.29
CA GLN A 141 16.65 5.33 53.66
C GLN A 141 17.53 4.57 54.67
N GLY A 142 18.02 3.38 54.32
CA GLY A 142 18.98 2.62 55.11
C GLY A 142 20.35 3.30 55.28
N GLY A 143 20.81 4.04 54.26
CA GLY A 143 22.05 4.83 54.33
C GLY A 143 21.97 6.06 55.25
N SER A 144 20.77 6.56 55.53
CA SER A 144 20.59 7.75 56.38
C SER A 144 20.62 7.46 57.89
N ALA A 145 20.55 6.19 58.31
CA ALA A 145 20.50 5.80 59.72
C ALA A 145 21.89 5.49 60.35
N GLN A 146 22.98 5.48 59.56
CA GLN A 146 24.30 5.07 60.04
C GLN A 146 25.35 6.19 60.14
N VAL A 147 24.98 7.46 59.89
CA VAL A 147 25.90 8.62 59.94
C VAL A 147 26.13 9.16 61.37
N GLN A 148 25.60 8.49 62.40
CA GLN A 148 25.68 8.96 63.78
C GLN A 148 26.30 7.92 64.72
N THR A 149 27.57 7.58 64.53
CA THR A 149 28.50 7.17 65.61
C THR A 149 29.88 6.87 65.02
N ASN A 150 30.86 7.73 65.34
CA ASN A 150 32.29 7.43 65.55
C ASN A 150 33.21 8.57 65.09
N THR A 151 33.09 9.72 65.74
CA THR A 151 34.26 10.57 66.00
C THR A 151 35.09 9.94 67.11
N SER A 152 36.16 9.22 66.74
CA SER A 152 37.43 9.04 67.48
C SER A 152 38.15 7.78 67.00
N GLY A 153 39.25 7.91 66.27
CA GLY A 153 40.10 6.74 65.95
C GLY A 153 41.00 6.95 64.73
N THR A 154 42.21 7.40 64.97
CA THR A 154 43.38 7.29 64.09
C THR A 154 43.55 5.87 63.55
N GLY A 155 43.53 5.68 62.22
CA GLY A 155 43.98 4.45 61.57
C GLY A 155 43.41 4.22 60.16
N ASN A 156 44.28 4.21 59.16
CA ASN A 156 44.12 3.67 57.81
C ASN A 156 42.96 4.21 56.94
N MET A 157 43.29 5.16 56.05
CA MET A 157 42.45 5.50 54.89
C MET A 157 42.52 4.36 53.85
N ASN A 158 41.57 3.43 53.94
CA ASN A 158 41.18 2.54 52.85
C ASN A 158 39.68 2.20 53.02
N GLY A 159 38.87 3.26 53.01
CA GLY A 159 37.42 3.17 52.95
C GLY A 159 36.98 3.92 51.70
N SER A 160 36.87 3.22 50.57
CA SER A 160 36.13 3.74 49.43
C SER A 160 34.65 3.69 49.81
N ASP A 161 34.14 4.84 50.25
CA ASP A 161 32.75 5.14 50.60
C ASP A 161 31.88 5.21 49.31
N ILE A 162 32.04 4.23 48.42
CA ILE A 162 31.39 4.15 47.12
C ILE A 162 30.53 2.88 47.11
N PRO A 163 29.20 2.99 46.92
CA PRO A 163 28.32 1.83 46.92
C PRO A 163 28.70 0.87 45.78
N VAL A 164 28.85 -0.40 46.12
CA VAL A 164 29.09 -1.50 45.18
C VAL A 164 27.95 -1.54 44.15
N GLY A 165 28.30 -1.29 42.89
CA GLY A 165 27.32 -1.14 41.80
C GLY A 165 27.68 -0.09 40.73
N LEU A 166 28.73 0.71 40.96
CA LEU A 166 29.21 1.74 40.02
C LEU A 166 30.29 1.25 39.02
N GLY A 167 30.56 -0.06 38.93
CA GLY A 167 31.50 -0.60 37.94
C GLY A 167 32.95 -0.10 38.09
N LEU A 168 33.33 0.31 39.29
CA LEU A 168 34.71 0.65 39.67
C LEU A 168 35.21 -0.41 40.64
N ASP A 169 35.39 -1.62 40.14
CA ASP A 169 36.05 -2.68 40.88
C ASP A 169 37.55 -2.36 41.02
N ALA A 170 37.98 -2.20 42.27
CA ALA A 170 39.38 -2.09 42.69
C ALA A 170 40.11 -3.45 42.54
N GLY A 171 40.01 -4.06 41.36
CA GLY A 171 40.54 -5.39 41.04
C GLY A 171 41.30 -5.48 39.72
N GLY A 172 41.40 -4.37 38.97
CA GLY A 172 42.24 -4.31 37.77
C GLY A 172 43.68 -3.97 38.13
N THR A 173 44.57 -4.97 38.12
CA THR A 173 46.03 -4.76 38.23
C THR A 173 46.54 -3.99 37.02
N GLY A 174 46.48 -2.66 37.08
CA GLY A 174 47.02 -1.75 36.10
C GLY A 174 47.35 -0.44 36.80
N GLN A 175 48.65 -0.16 36.94
CA GLN A 175 49.18 1.02 37.59
C GLN A 175 48.74 2.29 36.84
N VAL A 176 47.61 2.90 37.23
CA VAL A 176 47.18 4.19 36.69
C VAL A 176 47.98 5.29 37.39
N SER A 177 49.09 5.69 36.77
CA SER A 177 49.83 6.89 37.15
C SER A 177 49.34 8.08 36.32
N GLY A 178 48.62 8.99 36.98
CA GLY A 178 48.27 10.32 36.46
C GLY A 178 46.97 10.38 35.65
N ASP A 179 46.08 11.30 36.05
CA ASP A 179 44.84 11.79 35.40
C ASP A 179 44.38 10.97 34.17
N GLY A 180 44.00 9.72 34.44
CA GLY A 180 44.18 8.62 33.50
C GLY A 180 42.90 8.22 32.80
N TYR A 181 42.67 8.75 31.61
CA TYR A 181 41.75 8.15 30.67
C TYR A 181 42.30 6.77 30.25
N GLN A 182 41.57 5.70 30.59
CA GLN A 182 41.87 4.38 30.07
C GLN A 182 41.17 4.21 28.73
N TRP A 183 41.94 4.27 27.64
CA TRP A 183 41.43 3.94 26.32
C TRP A 183 41.06 2.45 26.29
N VAL A 184 39.79 2.17 26.04
CA VAL A 184 39.28 0.83 25.75
C VAL A 184 39.12 0.72 24.25
N GLU A 185 39.79 -0.24 23.64
CA GLU A 185 39.71 -0.48 22.21
C GLU A 185 38.27 -0.89 21.83
N PRO A 186 37.66 -0.26 20.81
CA PRO A 186 36.36 -0.67 20.29
C PRO A 186 36.40 -2.12 19.79
N GLN A 187 35.33 -2.88 20.02
CA GLN A 187 35.27 -4.29 19.59
C GLN A 187 35.28 -4.45 18.05
N ASP A 188 34.98 -3.38 17.33
CA ASP A 188 34.93 -3.25 15.88
C ASP A 188 36.23 -2.69 15.27
N ALA A 189 37.30 -2.52 16.07
CA ALA A 189 38.60 -2.10 15.57
C ALA A 189 39.23 -3.17 14.66
N VAL A 190 39.60 -2.80 13.44
CA VAL A 190 40.23 -3.72 12.47
C VAL A 190 41.74 -3.73 12.71
N PRO A 191 42.38 -4.92 12.87
CA PRO A 191 43.82 -5.00 13.05
C PRO A 191 44.55 -4.53 11.79
N VAL A 192 45.56 -3.68 11.97
CA VAL A 192 46.45 -3.28 10.88
C VAL A 192 47.33 -4.47 10.47
N ASP A 193 47.50 -4.68 9.17
CA ASP A 193 48.29 -5.77 8.58
C ASP A 193 49.71 -5.79 9.18
N PRO A 194 50.16 -6.91 9.80
CA PRO A 194 51.45 -7.00 10.49
C PRO A 194 52.67 -6.81 9.58
N GLN A 195 52.50 -6.82 8.25
CA GLN A 195 53.61 -6.63 7.32
C GLN A 195 53.98 -5.15 7.09
N ASN A 196 53.13 -4.21 7.53
CA ASN A 196 53.42 -2.79 7.51
C ASN A 196 53.51 -2.26 8.95
N SER A 197 54.73 -2.27 9.49
CA SER A 197 55.08 -1.84 10.86
C SER A 197 54.99 -0.32 11.06
N GLN A 198 53.84 0.28 10.75
CA GLN A 198 53.50 1.62 11.22
C GLN A 198 52.40 1.51 12.25
N SER A 199 52.78 1.77 13.51
CA SER A 199 51.86 2.04 14.62
C SER A 199 51.06 3.29 14.28
N GLY A 200 49.93 3.09 13.60
CA GLY A 200 48.93 4.10 13.30
C GLY A 200 47.74 3.98 14.25
N PRO A 201 46.94 5.05 14.43
CA PRO A 201 45.71 4.99 15.22
C PRO A 201 44.75 3.93 14.67
N PRO A 202 43.93 3.30 15.53
CA PRO A 202 43.00 2.26 15.12
C PRO A 202 42.07 2.80 14.02
N ARG A 203 41.90 2.02 12.96
CA ARG A 203 41.07 2.38 11.81
C ARG A 203 39.68 1.81 12.05
N PHE A 204 38.68 2.69 12.02
CA PHE A 204 37.28 2.27 12.01
C PHE A 204 36.90 1.77 10.62
N ALA A 205 36.08 0.72 10.56
CA ALA A 205 35.45 0.33 9.31
C ALA A 205 34.60 1.51 8.80
N THR A 206 35.00 2.10 7.67
CA THR A 206 34.24 3.20 7.04
C THR A 206 32.96 2.74 6.37
N SER A 207 32.67 1.43 6.39
CA SER A 207 31.41 0.85 5.95
C SER A 207 30.87 -0.15 6.98
N PHE A 208 29.67 0.13 7.49
CA PHE A 208 28.89 -0.78 8.35
C PHE A 208 28.06 -1.79 7.55
N LEU A 209 28.20 -1.80 6.22
CA LEU A 209 27.19 -2.36 5.33
C LEU A 209 27.61 -3.67 4.65
N ASP A 210 28.90 -3.96 4.56
CA ASP A 210 29.32 -4.94 3.57
C ASP A 210 29.35 -6.39 4.09
N ASP A 211 29.56 -6.63 5.38
CA ASP A 211 29.43 -7.99 5.93
C ASP A 211 29.25 -8.03 7.47
N ASN A 212 28.01 -7.90 7.92
CA ASN A 212 27.63 -8.10 9.34
C ASN A 212 26.70 -9.31 9.47
N ALA A 213 26.70 -9.95 10.64
CA ALA A 213 25.77 -11.03 11.00
C ALA A 213 24.31 -10.68 10.69
N LEU A 214 23.94 -9.41 10.88
CA LEU A 214 22.61 -8.89 10.55
C LEU A 214 22.31 -8.90 9.05
N THR A 215 23.29 -8.52 8.22
CA THR A 215 23.20 -8.56 6.75
C THR A 215 23.11 -10.00 6.24
N ARG A 216 23.88 -10.93 6.82
CA ARG A 216 23.81 -12.37 6.50
C ARG A 216 22.44 -12.95 6.81
N GLN A 217 21.90 -12.65 7.99
CA GLN A 217 20.58 -13.14 8.41
C GLN A 217 19.45 -12.54 7.57
N LYS A 218 19.56 -11.27 7.18
CA LYS A 218 18.63 -10.63 6.24
C LYS A 218 18.67 -11.27 4.85
N ASN A 219 19.86 -11.52 4.31
CA ASN A 219 20.02 -12.20 3.02
C ASN A 219 19.46 -13.62 3.05
N GLU A 220 19.64 -14.35 4.15
CA GLU A 220 19.10 -15.69 4.34
C GLU A 220 17.56 -15.67 4.44
N LEU A 221 16.99 -14.67 5.13
CA LEU A 221 15.55 -14.46 5.19
C LEU A 221 14.97 -14.09 3.82
N GLU A 222 15.63 -13.23 3.05
CA GLU A 222 15.19 -12.84 1.70
C GLU A 222 15.25 -14.01 0.71
N ARG A 223 16.28 -14.87 0.80
CA ARG A 223 16.33 -16.12 0.01
C ARG A 223 15.15 -17.04 0.32
N ASN A 224 14.80 -17.17 1.60
CA ASN A 224 13.70 -18.01 2.04
C ASN A 224 12.32 -17.41 1.72
N ALA A 225 12.16 -16.10 1.83
CA ALA A 225 10.90 -15.40 1.59
C ALA A 225 10.53 -15.33 0.10
N ASN A 226 11.52 -15.16 -0.79
CA ASN A 226 11.27 -14.98 -2.21
C ASN A 226 11.21 -16.27 -3.04
N ASN A 227 11.26 -17.46 -2.42
CA ASN A 227 11.28 -18.77 -3.09
C ASN A 227 12.19 -18.79 -4.34
N ARG A 228 13.36 -18.14 -4.24
CA ARG A 228 14.40 -18.16 -5.28
C ARG A 228 15.18 -19.47 -5.18
N GLN A 229 14.47 -20.60 -5.25
CA GLN A 229 15.10 -21.88 -5.52
C GLN A 229 15.35 -21.97 -7.03
N GLY A 230 16.62 -21.85 -7.43
CA GLY A 230 17.05 -22.42 -8.71
C GLY A 230 17.55 -21.47 -9.79
N LEU A 231 18.41 -20.51 -9.46
CA LEU A 231 19.40 -20.05 -10.43
C LEU A 231 20.79 -20.22 -9.82
N ASN A 232 21.39 -21.37 -10.15
CA ASN A 232 22.82 -21.58 -10.02
C ASN A 232 23.50 -20.64 -11.02
N ASN A 233 23.63 -19.37 -10.67
CA ASN A 233 24.57 -18.48 -11.31
C ASN A 233 25.44 -17.91 -10.20
N GLU A 234 26.65 -18.47 -10.11
CA GLU A 234 27.84 -17.83 -9.54
C GLU A 234 28.27 -16.60 -10.36
N GLN A 235 27.30 -15.85 -10.91
CA GLN A 235 27.55 -14.50 -11.37
C GLN A 235 27.27 -13.64 -10.16
N ASP A 236 28.34 -13.12 -9.57
CA ASP A 236 28.32 -11.96 -8.70
C ASP A 236 27.17 -11.03 -9.12
N GLU A 237 26.06 -11.06 -8.39
CA GLU A 237 25.18 -9.90 -8.31
C GLU A 237 26.02 -8.87 -7.56
N GLY A 238 26.89 -8.18 -8.31
CA GLY A 238 27.68 -7.07 -7.82
C GLY A 238 26.78 -6.04 -7.16
N LEU A 239 27.38 -5.20 -6.32
CA LEU A 239 26.74 -4.11 -5.58
C LEU A 239 25.54 -3.53 -6.35
N VAL A 240 24.32 -3.96 -6.01
CA VAL A 240 23.11 -3.50 -6.69
C VAL A 240 22.85 -2.11 -6.16
N ASP A 241 23.22 -1.09 -6.94
CA ASP A 241 22.87 0.29 -6.64
C ASP A 241 21.34 0.37 -6.50
N PRO A 242 20.81 0.77 -5.33
CA PRO A 242 19.37 0.80 -5.12
C PRO A 242 18.76 1.89 -5.99
N VAL A 243 18.16 1.47 -7.11
CA VAL A 243 17.40 2.34 -8.00
C VAL A 243 15.93 2.31 -7.62
N TYR A 244 15.35 3.50 -7.42
CA TYR A 244 13.92 3.63 -7.18
C TYR A 244 13.18 3.60 -8.52
N THR A 245 12.43 2.52 -8.78
CA THR A 245 11.65 2.35 -10.01
C THR A 245 10.17 2.57 -9.75
N LEU A 246 9.42 2.99 -10.78
CA LEU A 246 7.97 2.99 -10.75
C LEU A 246 7.45 1.55 -10.97
N PRO A 247 6.58 1.01 -10.11
CA PRO A 247 6.01 -0.33 -10.31
C PRO A 247 5.13 -0.37 -11.56
N GLU A 248 4.98 -1.57 -12.13
CA GLU A 248 4.01 -1.84 -13.19
C GLU A 248 2.61 -1.44 -12.68
N ASN A 249 1.88 -0.64 -13.47
CA ASN A 249 0.57 -0.02 -13.15
C ASN A 249 0.59 1.29 -12.33
N SER A 250 1.72 1.99 -12.22
CA SER A 250 1.76 3.35 -11.68
C SER A 250 0.93 4.32 -12.54
N THR A 251 0.10 5.16 -11.92
CA THR A 251 -0.67 6.20 -12.62
C THR A 251 0.00 7.56 -12.48
N LEU A 252 0.45 8.13 -13.61
CA LEU A 252 1.14 9.44 -13.66
C LEU A 252 0.14 10.56 -14.02
N VAL A 253 -0.39 11.23 -13.00
CA VAL A 253 -1.48 12.20 -13.14
C VAL A 253 -0.95 13.59 -13.53
N GLY A 254 -1.62 14.28 -14.46
CA GLY A 254 -1.17 15.61 -14.92
C GLY A 254 -0.17 15.56 -16.08
N SER A 255 -0.01 14.39 -16.69
CA SER A 255 0.69 14.26 -17.97
C SER A 255 -0.11 14.94 -19.10
N THR A 256 0.59 15.59 -20.03
CA THR A 256 -0.03 16.34 -21.13
C THR A 256 0.17 15.61 -22.46
N ALA A 257 -0.91 15.37 -23.19
CA ALA A 257 -0.84 14.80 -24.53
C ALA A 257 -0.27 15.84 -25.53
N MET A 258 0.80 15.49 -26.22
CA MET A 258 1.41 16.34 -27.25
C MET A 258 0.74 16.16 -28.63
N THR A 259 0.04 15.05 -28.81
CA THR A 259 -0.71 14.72 -30.02
C THR A 259 -2.16 14.40 -29.65
N ALA A 260 -3.06 14.48 -30.62
CA ALA A 260 -4.40 13.93 -30.43
C ALA A 260 -4.31 12.43 -30.10
N LEU A 261 -5.08 11.99 -29.11
CA LEU A 261 -5.21 10.57 -28.79
C LEU A 261 -6.31 9.99 -29.69
N LEU A 262 -5.88 9.35 -30.77
CA LEU A 262 -6.77 8.74 -31.76
C LEU A 262 -6.61 7.24 -31.69
N GLY A 263 -7.68 6.53 -31.33
CA GLY A 263 -7.67 5.08 -31.30
C GLY A 263 -8.47 4.51 -32.47
N ARG A 264 -7.89 3.57 -33.22
CA ARG A 264 -8.67 2.77 -34.16
C ARG A 264 -9.30 1.59 -33.46
N ILE A 265 -10.53 1.27 -33.82
CA ILE A 265 -11.29 0.16 -33.26
C ILE A 265 -10.75 -1.14 -33.88
N PRO A 266 -10.34 -2.14 -33.08
CA PRO A 266 -9.89 -3.43 -33.60
C PRO A 266 -11.04 -4.16 -34.34
N VAL A 267 -10.71 -4.84 -35.42
CA VAL A 267 -11.61 -5.76 -36.13
C VAL A 267 -11.00 -7.15 -36.04
N ASN A 268 -11.76 -8.16 -35.62
CA ASN A 268 -11.28 -9.52 -35.38
C ASN A 268 -10.06 -9.57 -34.43
N ASN A 269 -10.13 -8.83 -33.31
CA ASN A 269 -9.06 -8.72 -32.30
C ASN A 269 -7.71 -8.17 -32.80
N LYS A 270 -7.67 -7.57 -34.00
CA LYS A 270 -6.45 -6.97 -34.54
C LYS A 270 -6.69 -5.52 -34.91
N VAL A 271 -5.82 -4.64 -34.43
CA VAL A 271 -5.78 -3.23 -34.87
C VAL A 271 -4.93 -3.15 -36.12
N THR A 272 -5.54 -2.82 -37.25
CA THR A 272 -4.80 -2.56 -38.49
C THR A 272 -4.34 -1.11 -38.48
N ASP A 273 -3.01 -0.90 -38.46
CA ASP A 273 -2.37 0.41 -38.52
C ASP A 273 -2.79 1.33 -37.35
N PRO A 274 -2.33 1.05 -36.11
CA PRO A 274 -2.67 1.84 -34.93
C PRO A 274 -2.06 3.24 -35.01
N TYR A 275 -2.74 4.24 -34.43
CA TYR A 275 -2.33 5.63 -34.58
C TYR A 275 -1.21 5.97 -33.58
N PRO A 276 -0.12 6.66 -33.99
CA PRO A 276 0.94 7.03 -33.07
C PRO A 276 0.47 8.14 -32.11
N PHE A 277 0.88 8.05 -30.85
CA PHE A 277 0.63 9.09 -29.86
C PHE A 277 1.90 9.48 -29.12
N LYS A 278 1.92 10.71 -28.58
CA LYS A 278 2.98 11.22 -27.71
C LYS A 278 2.39 11.89 -26.49
N VAL A 279 2.95 11.59 -25.34
CA VAL A 279 2.60 12.18 -24.05
C VAL A 279 3.86 12.72 -23.38
N MET A 280 3.77 13.93 -22.86
CA MET A 280 4.77 14.52 -22.01
C MET A 280 4.38 14.27 -20.55
N ILE A 281 5.24 13.57 -19.84
CA ILE A 281 5.19 13.42 -18.39
C ILE A 281 5.92 14.65 -17.83
N GLY A 282 5.20 15.47 -17.07
CA GLY A 282 5.78 16.68 -16.46
C GLY A 282 6.76 16.34 -15.33
N ARG A 283 7.65 17.29 -15.02
CA ARG A 283 8.66 17.21 -13.96
C ARG A 283 8.15 16.61 -12.65
N ASP A 284 6.97 17.05 -12.21
CA ASP A 284 6.37 16.66 -10.92
C ASP A 284 6.03 15.15 -10.84
N ASN A 285 5.92 14.47 -11.99
CA ASN A 285 5.58 13.04 -12.08
C ASN A 285 6.78 12.14 -12.39
N LEU A 286 7.93 12.70 -12.74
CA LEU A 286 9.11 11.90 -13.12
C LEU A 286 9.76 11.18 -11.94
N THR A 287 9.54 11.72 -10.74
CA THR A 287 10.31 11.39 -9.55
C THR A 287 9.38 11.13 -8.39
N ALA A 288 9.63 10.03 -7.67
CA ALA A 288 8.90 9.75 -6.43
C ALA A 288 9.34 10.70 -5.30
N ASN A 289 8.50 10.82 -4.28
CA ASN A 289 8.84 11.45 -3.00
C ASN A 289 9.23 12.93 -3.07
N GLY A 290 8.83 13.65 -4.13
CA GLY A 290 9.06 15.10 -4.26
C GLY A 290 10.51 15.50 -4.54
N ILE A 291 11.34 14.56 -5.02
CA ILE A 291 12.73 14.84 -5.39
C ILE A 291 12.77 15.38 -6.83
N GLU A 292 12.94 16.68 -7.04
CA GLU A 292 13.01 17.24 -8.40
C GLU A 292 14.39 17.06 -9.04
N LEU A 293 14.43 16.76 -10.34
CA LEU A 293 15.63 16.77 -11.17
C LEU A 293 15.84 18.19 -11.76
N PRO A 294 16.86 18.95 -11.33
CA PRO A 294 16.99 20.37 -11.67
C PRO A 294 17.25 20.65 -13.15
N ASP A 295 17.73 19.66 -13.91
CA ASP A 295 18.06 19.78 -15.34
C ASP A 295 17.09 19.01 -16.26
N VAL A 296 16.01 18.42 -15.71
CA VAL A 296 15.03 17.63 -16.48
C VAL A 296 13.64 18.23 -16.34
N GLU A 297 13.11 18.77 -17.43
CA GLU A 297 11.77 19.40 -17.47
C GLU A 297 10.63 18.37 -17.60
N GLY A 298 10.89 17.24 -18.25
CA GLY A 298 9.87 16.24 -18.56
C GLY A 298 10.46 15.02 -19.28
N ALA A 299 9.67 13.95 -19.33
CA ALA A 299 9.94 12.80 -20.18
C ALA A 299 8.86 12.70 -21.26
N ILE A 300 9.26 12.38 -22.48
CA ILE A 300 8.33 12.14 -23.59
C ILE A 300 8.22 10.64 -23.80
N VAL A 301 7.00 10.13 -23.71
CA VAL A 301 6.67 8.75 -24.04
C VAL A 301 5.91 8.76 -25.36
N SER A 302 6.27 7.84 -26.25
CA SER A 302 5.59 7.63 -27.53
C SER A 302 5.22 6.17 -27.68
N GLY A 303 4.04 5.93 -28.23
CA GLY A 303 3.53 4.60 -28.47
C GLY A 303 2.47 4.60 -29.56
N THR A 304 1.70 3.53 -29.60
CA THR A 304 0.56 3.40 -30.52
C THR A 304 -0.74 3.28 -29.76
N ALA A 305 -1.80 3.89 -30.26
CA ALA A 305 -3.10 3.92 -29.60
C ALA A 305 -4.12 3.06 -30.35
N SER A 306 -4.88 2.29 -29.57
CA SER A 306 -6.09 1.57 -29.99
C SER A 306 -7.31 2.17 -29.29
N GLY A 307 -8.46 2.12 -29.94
CA GLY A 307 -9.68 2.78 -29.46
C GLY A 307 -10.75 1.79 -29.04
N ASP A 308 -11.44 2.12 -27.96
CA ASP A 308 -12.73 1.51 -27.61
C ASP A 308 -13.83 2.53 -27.85
N TRP A 309 -14.62 2.29 -28.91
CA TRP A 309 -15.74 3.16 -29.29
C TRP A 309 -16.81 3.23 -28.20
N THR A 310 -17.08 2.12 -27.51
CA THR A 310 -18.18 2.05 -26.53
C THR A 310 -17.90 2.92 -25.32
N LEU A 311 -16.64 3.01 -24.91
CA LEU A 311 -16.19 3.81 -23.77
C LEU A 311 -15.68 5.19 -24.17
N SER A 312 -15.61 5.50 -25.47
CA SER A 312 -14.92 6.69 -25.99
C SER A 312 -13.51 6.84 -25.41
N CYS A 313 -12.85 5.70 -25.19
CA CYS A 313 -11.56 5.59 -24.55
C CYS A 313 -10.50 5.14 -25.55
N VAL A 314 -9.25 5.41 -25.18
CA VAL A 314 -8.05 5.07 -25.95
C VAL A 314 -7.08 4.35 -25.04
N ARG A 315 -6.54 3.23 -25.52
CA ARG A 315 -5.48 2.48 -24.87
C ARG A 315 -4.20 2.68 -25.67
N GLY A 316 -3.17 3.21 -25.03
CA GLY A 316 -1.82 3.30 -25.58
C GLY A 316 -0.99 2.11 -25.16
N ASP A 317 -0.29 1.49 -26.12
CA ASP A 317 0.77 0.51 -25.90
C ASP A 317 2.13 1.10 -26.34
#